data_AF-A0A939RBN2-F1
#
_entry.id   AF-A0A939RBN2-F1
#
_cell.length_a   1.000
_cell.length_b   1.000
_cell.length_c   1.000
_cell.angle_alpha   90.00
_cell.angle_beta   90.00
_cell.angle_gamma   90.00
#
_symmetry.space_group_name_H-M   'P 1'
#
loop_
_entity.id
_entity.type
_entity.pdbx_description
1 polymer ?
#
loop_
_entity_poly.entity_id
_entity_poly.type
_entity_poly.pdbx_seq_one_letter_code
_entity_poly.pdbx_strand_id
1 'polypeptide(L)'
;MEGILDRANGRMNVLEKAIEEFEKAQAEIKKLEEYYTSQQWKDDFAADEEGKYPADLKRGILSEDGIYNMLERNKELLQRIKEEP
;
A
#
# COMPACT_ATOMS: atom_id res chain seq x y z
N MET A 1 -28.25 -8.49 -25.09
CA MET A 1 -27.50 -9.56 -24.41
C MET A 1 -26.01 -9.44 -24.71
N GLU A 2 -25.59 -9.42 -25.98
CA GLU A 2 -24.16 -9.28 -26.36
C GLU A 2 -23.44 -8.09 -25.70
N GLY A 3 -23.98 -6.88 -25.82
CA GLY A 3 -23.36 -5.72 -25.18
C GLY A 3 -23.30 -5.79 -23.65
N ILE A 4 -24.09 -6.65 -22.99
CA ILE A 4 -23.96 -6.90 -21.55
C ILE A 4 -22.76 -7.81 -21.30
N LEU A 5 -22.60 -8.87 -22.11
CA LEU A 5 -21.46 -9.78 -22.05
C LEU A 5 -20.14 -9.03 -22.26
N ASP A 6 -20.04 -8.20 -23.29
CA ASP A 6 -18.83 -7.42 -23.58
C ASP A 6 -18.44 -6.50 -22.41
N ARG A 7 -19.43 -5.83 -21.82
CA ARG A 7 -19.20 -4.95 -20.67
C ARG A 7 -18.81 -5.73 -19.42
N ALA A 8 -19.38 -6.92 -19.21
CA ALA A 8 -19.02 -7.78 -18.08
C ALA A 8 -17.56 -8.24 -18.21
N ASN A 9 -17.18 -8.79 -19.37
CA ASN A 9 -15.81 -9.22 -19.65
C ASN A 9 -14.82 -8.05 -19.55
N GLY A 10 -15.17 -6.88 -20.08
CA GLY A 10 -14.32 -5.69 -19.97
C GLY A 10 -14.05 -5.26 -18.52
N ARG A 11 -15.06 -5.38 -17.63
CA ARG A 11 -14.88 -5.09 -16.20
C ARG A 11 -14.03 -6.13 -15.49
N MET A 12 -14.22 -7.41 -15.81
CA MET A 12 -13.43 -8.51 -15.25
C MET A 12 -11.95 -8.35 -15.64
N ASN A 13 -11.65 -8.11 -16.91
CA ASN A 13 -10.28 -7.90 -17.38
C ASN A 13 -9.58 -6.71 -16.69
N VAL A 14 -10.30 -5.62 -16.43
CA VAL A 14 -9.77 -4.47 -15.70
C VAL A 14 -9.46 -4.84 -14.24
N LEU A 15 -10.35 -5.60 -13.60
CA LEU A 15 -10.17 -6.03 -12.21
C LEU A 15 -9.00 -7.01 -12.09
N GLU A 16 -8.92 -8.02 -12.95
CA GLU A 16 -7.82 -9.00 -13.00
C GLU A 16 -6.48 -8.30 -13.14
N LYS A 17 -6.37 -7.34 -14.08
CA LYS A 17 -5.15 -6.57 -14.26
C LYS A 17 -4.79 -5.75 -13.01
N ALA A 18 -5.77 -5.13 -12.36
CA ALA A 18 -5.54 -4.36 -11.14
C ALA A 18 -5.08 -5.26 -9.98
N ILE A 19 -5.63 -6.48 -9.87
CA ILE A 19 -5.20 -7.49 -8.90
C ILE A 19 -3.74 -7.89 -9.18
N GLU A 20 -3.39 -8.22 -10.42
CA GLU A 20 -2.01 -8.57 -10.78
C GLU A 20 -1.00 -7.46 -10.45
N GLU A 21 -1.35 -6.19 -10.75
CA GLU A 21 -0.51 -5.04 -10.42
C GLU A 21 -0.35 -4.88 -8.89
N PHE A 22 -1.43 -5.11 -8.14
CA PHE A 22 -1.41 -5.07 -6.69
C PHE A 22 -0.59 -6.21 -6.07
N GLU A 23 -0.65 -7.41 -6.63
CA GLU A 23 0.19 -8.54 -6.24
C GLU A 23 1.68 -8.26 -6.49
N LYS A 24 2.03 -7.65 -7.63
CA LYS A 24 3.40 -7.24 -7.94
C LYS A 24 3.91 -6.17 -6.98
N ALA A 25 3.03 -5.28 -6.51
CA ALA A 25 3.38 -4.24 -5.54
C ALA A 25 3.68 -4.78 -4.13
N GLN A 26 3.31 -6.02 -3.80
CA GLN A 26 3.54 -6.58 -2.46
C GLN A 26 5.02 -6.60 -2.05
N ALA A 27 5.94 -6.75 -3.01
CA ALA A 27 7.37 -6.68 -2.73
C ALA A 27 7.81 -5.29 -2.25
N GLU A 28 7.18 -4.22 -2.75
CA GLU A 28 7.46 -2.84 -2.33
C GLU A 28 6.78 -2.51 -1.01
N ILE A 29 5.54 -2.97 -0.81
CA ILE A 29 4.81 -2.83 0.45
C ILE A 29 5.56 -3.51 1.59
N LYS A 30 6.12 -4.70 1.35
CA LYS A 30 6.96 -5.39 2.32
C LYS A 30 8.22 -4.60 2.70
N LYS A 31 8.86 -3.90 1.76
CA LYS A 31 10.00 -3.02 2.10
C LYS A 31 9.58 -1.87 3.01
N LEU A 32 8.38 -1.32 2.82
CA LEU A 32 7.84 -0.28 3.71
C LEU A 32 7.54 -0.84 5.11
N GLU A 33 7.01 -2.07 5.20
CA GLU A 33 6.81 -2.76 6.48
C GLU A 33 8.15 -3.03 7.21
N GLU A 34 9.14 -3.55 6.49
CA GLU A 34 10.49 -3.79 7.01
C GLU A 34 11.13 -2.50 7.50
N TYR A 35 10.99 -1.40 6.75
CA TYR A 35 11.45 -0.08 7.18
C TYR A 35 10.71 0.38 8.44
N TYR A 36 9.38 0.39 8.44
CA TYR A 36 8.55 0.88 9.55
C TYR A 36 8.80 0.13 10.86
N THR A 37 9.11 -1.17 10.78
CA THR A 37 9.41 -1.99 11.95
C THR A 37 10.89 -1.97 12.37
N SER A 38 11.75 -1.31 11.59
CA SER A 38 13.19 -1.25 11.84
C SER A 38 13.59 -0.21 12.89
N GLN A 39 14.85 -0.31 13.34
CA GLN A 39 15.47 0.76 14.14
C GLN A 39 15.67 2.05 13.31
N GLN A 40 15.92 1.92 12.00
CA GLN A 40 16.12 3.07 11.11
C GLN A 40 14.93 4.01 11.13
N TRP A 41 13.70 3.49 11.03
CA TRP A 41 12.50 4.33 11.10
C TRP A 41 12.38 5.08 12.44
N LYS A 42 12.76 4.45 13.56
CA LYS A 42 12.73 5.10 14.88
C LYS A 42 13.73 6.24 14.97
N ASP A 43 14.93 6.02 14.41
CA ASP A 43 15.98 7.02 14.40
C ASP A 43 15.61 8.21 13.49
N ASP A 44 15.03 7.93 12.33
CA ASP A 44 14.51 8.95 11.41
C ASP A 44 13.34 9.72 12.03
N PHE A 45 12.42 9.03 12.71
CA PHE A 45 11.31 9.66 13.42
C PHE A 45 11.81 10.60 14.52
N ALA A 46 12.76 10.15 15.34
CA ALA A 46 13.37 11.00 16.37
C ALA A 46 14.09 12.22 15.78
N ALA A 47 14.77 12.05 14.63
CA ALA A 47 15.41 13.16 13.94
C ALA A 47 14.41 14.19 13.41
N ASP A 48 13.23 13.76 12.94
CA ASP A 48 12.15 14.67 12.52
C ASP A 48 11.59 15.45 13.72
N GLU A 49 11.33 14.77 14.84
CA GLU A 49 10.87 15.39 16.09
C GLU A 49 11.87 16.40 16.66
N GLU A 50 13.18 16.15 16.48
CA GLU A 50 14.24 17.08 16.84
C GLU A 50 14.39 18.26 15.85
N GLY A 51 13.61 18.30 14.77
CA GLY A 51 13.67 19.35 13.75
C GLY A 51 14.92 19.30 12.87
N LYS A 52 15.55 18.13 12.74
CA LYS A 52 16.78 17.96 11.93
C LYS A 52 16.52 17.95 10.42
N TYR A 53 15.26 17.80 10.01
CA TYR A 53 14.89 17.78 8.60
C TYR A 53 14.35 19.12 8.09
N PRO A 54 14.56 19.42 6.79
CA PRO A 54 13.97 20.58 6.14
C PRO A 54 12.44 20.65 6.29
N ALA A 55 11.90 21.87 6.35
CA ALA A 55 10.45 22.07 6.49
C ALA A 55 9.66 21.50 5.29
N ASP A 56 10.24 21.49 4.10
CA ASP A 56 9.64 20.98 2.85
C ASP A 56 9.77 19.47 2.65
N LEU A 57 10.41 18.74 3.58
CA LEU A 57 10.47 17.29 3.54
C LEU A 57 9.05 16.69 3.63
N LYS A 58 8.74 15.75 2.72
CA LYS A 58 7.50 14.96 2.81
C LYS A 58 7.63 13.96 3.96
N ARG A 59 6.80 14.14 5.00
CA ARG A 59 6.80 13.33 6.24
C ARG A 59 5.85 12.14 6.20
N GLY A 60 5.38 11.71 5.03
CA GLY A 60 4.42 10.62 4.92
C GLY A 60 4.90 9.32 5.58
N ILE A 61 6.18 8.98 5.37
CA ILE A 61 6.80 7.77 5.97
C ILE A 61 7.19 7.94 7.44
N LEU A 62 7.23 9.19 7.94
CA LEU A 62 7.56 9.54 9.33
C LEU A 62 6.31 9.93 10.14
N SER A 63 5.13 9.82 9.54
CA SER A 63 3.89 10.00 10.28
C SER A 63 3.55 8.73 11.07
N GLU A 64 2.98 8.90 12.26
CA GLU A 64 2.52 7.79 13.11
C GLU A 64 1.55 6.86 12.36
N ASP A 65 0.70 7.46 11.51
CA ASP A 65 -0.40 6.77 10.85
C ASP A 65 -0.13 6.34 9.40
N GLY A 66 0.89 6.90 8.73
CA GLY A 66 1.02 6.79 7.27
C GLY A 66 1.27 5.36 6.78
N ILE A 67 2.36 4.73 7.25
CA ILE A 67 2.68 3.35 6.86
C ILE A 67 1.71 2.38 7.53
N TYR A 68 1.33 2.61 8.79
CA TYR A 68 0.40 1.76 9.53
C TYR A 68 -0.96 1.61 8.81
N ASN A 69 -1.61 2.72 8.46
CA ASN A 69 -2.90 2.69 7.76
C ASN A 69 -2.79 2.05 6.37
N MET A 70 -1.65 2.23 5.69
CA MET A 70 -1.40 1.59 4.40
C MET A 70 -1.29 0.06 4.55
N LEU A 71 -0.60 -0.43 5.59
CA LEU A 71 -0.45 -1.87 5.85
C LEU A 71 -1.78 -2.54 6.23
N GLU A 72 -2.59 -1.90 7.08
CA GLU A 72 -3.92 -2.42 7.43
C GLU A 72 -4.82 -2.49 6.18
N ARG A 73 -4.84 -1.44 5.36
CA ARG A 73 -5.57 -1.44 4.09
C ARG A 73 -5.06 -2.52 3.12
N ASN A 74 -3.74 -2.75 3.07
CA ASN A 74 -3.16 -3.81 2.24
C ASN A 74 -3.66 -5.19 2.67
N LYS A 75 -3.67 -5.46 3.98
CA LYS A 75 -4.16 -6.71 4.57
C LYS A 75 -5.63 -6.96 4.25
N GLU A 76 -6.48 -5.95 4.40
CA GLU A 76 -7.91 -6.03 4.05
C GLU A 76 -8.13 -6.34 2.57
N LEU A 77 -7.38 -5.69 1.68
CA LEU A 77 -7.49 -5.92 0.24
C LEU A 77 -7.02 -7.32 -0.16
N LEU A 78 -5.90 -7.79 0.40
CA LEU A 78 -5.43 -9.17 0.19
C LEU A 78 -6.42 -10.21 0.69
N GLN A 79 -7.08 -9.95 1.82
CA GLN A 79 -8.13 -10.84 2.33
C GLN A 79 -9.30 -10.90 1.34
N ARG A 80 -9.77 -9.75 0.84
CA ARG A 80 -10.86 -9.69 -0.15
C ARG A 80 -10.52 -10.40 -1.46
N ILE A 81 -9.26 -10.38 -1.89
CA ILE A 81 -8.80 -11.10 -3.09
C ILE A 81 -8.71 -12.61 -2.82
N LYS A 82 -8.27 -13.03 -1.63
CA LYS A 82 -8.14 -14.45 -1.26
C LYS A 82 -9.47 -15.12 -0.93
N GLU A 83 -10.46 -14.36 -0.50
CA GLU A 83 -11.81 -14.84 -0.13
C GLU A 83 -12.75 -15.01 -1.32
N GLU A 84 -12.26 -15.04 -2.57
CA GLU A 84 -13.10 -15.45 -3.71
C GLU A 84 -13.63 -16.89 -3.50
N PRO A 85 -14.96 -17.10 -3.50
CA PRO A 85 -15.58 -18.42 -3.40
C PRO A 85 -15.48 -19.25 -4.68
#